data_AF-A0A662NVT8-F1
#
_entry.id   AF-A0A662NVT8-F1
#
_cell.length_a   1.000
_cell.length_b   1.000
_cell.length_c   1.000
_cell.angle_alpha   90.00
_cell.angle_beta   90.00
_cell.angle_gamma   90.00
#
_symmetry.space_group_name_H-M   'P 1'
#
loop_
_entity.id
_entity.type
_entity.pdbx_description
1 polymer ?
#
loop_
_entity_poly.entity_id
_entity_poly.type
_entity_poly.pdbx_seq_one_letter_code
_entity_poly.pdbx_strand_id
1 'polypeptide(L)'
;MRTLVIYDISDDRSRVKVSTILKEFGLRRVQYSGFMGETNPNDREVLERLLRRYLTSERDSIYIVPLCNRCFSLLRVMAKSKREKERLLGEDVVVL
;
A
#
# COMPACT_ATOMS: atom_id res chain seq x y z
N MET A 1 10.93 -5.32 -5.93
CA MET A 1 10.47 -5.87 -4.63
C MET A 1 9.10 -5.30 -4.36
N ARG A 2 8.17 -6.13 -3.85
CA ARG A 2 6.85 -5.63 -3.46
C ARG A 2 6.99 -4.72 -2.24
N THR A 3 6.21 -3.66 -2.22
CA THR A 3 6.13 -2.72 -1.10
C THR A 3 4.68 -2.59 -0.70
N LEU A 4 4.41 -2.79 0.59
CA LEU A 4 3.13 -2.51 1.22
C LEU A 4 3.19 -1.08 1.79
N VAL A 5 2.22 -0.25 1.43
CA VAL A 5 2.01 1.06 2.03
C VAL A 5 0.68 1.04 2.77
N ILE A 6 0.71 1.30 4.07
CA ILE A 6 -0.50 1.51 4.88
C ILE A 6 -0.45 2.88 5.51
N TYR A 7 -1.62 3.50 5.69
CA TYR A 7 -1.69 4.84 6.24
C TYR A 7 -2.89 5.02 7.17
N ASP A 8 -2.78 5.96 8.08
CA ASP A 8 -3.90 6.52 8.83
C ASP A 8 -3.79 8.05 8.70
N ILE A 9 -4.73 8.66 7.98
CA ILE A 9 -4.72 10.09 7.66
C ILE A 9 -6.09 10.64 7.98
N SER A 10 -6.10 11.60 8.90
CA SER A 10 -7.30 12.22 9.45
C SER A 10 -7.98 13.18 8.47
N ASP A 11 -7.20 13.96 7.72
CA ASP A 11 -7.75 14.88 6.70
C ASP A 11 -8.12 14.14 5.40
N ASP A 12 -9.37 14.30 4.99
CA ASP A 12 -9.93 13.62 3.82
C ASP A 12 -9.26 14.05 2.51
N ARG A 13 -8.88 15.33 2.37
CA ARG A 13 -8.25 15.82 1.14
C ARG A 13 -6.84 15.25 1.00
N SER A 14 -6.06 15.28 2.07
CA SER A 14 -4.73 14.65 2.16
C SER A 14 -4.82 13.15 1.90
N ARG A 15 -5.78 12.45 2.49
CA ARG A 15 -6.01 11.02 2.26
C ARG A 15 -6.30 10.70 0.79
N VAL A 16 -7.11 11.51 0.11
CA VAL A 16 -7.37 11.37 -1.33
C VAL A 16 -6.09 11.60 -2.14
N LYS A 17 -5.30 12.62 -1.81
CA LYS A 17 -4.03 12.91 -2.50
C LYS A 17 -3.01 11.78 -2.35
N VAL A 18 -2.83 11.26 -1.14
CA VAL A 18 -1.96 10.10 -0.87
C VAL A 18 -2.41 8.89 -1.69
N SER A 19 -3.71 8.60 -1.71
CA SER A 19 -4.27 7.53 -2.54
C SER A 19 -3.95 7.70 -4.03
N THR A 20 -4.07 8.93 -4.56
CA THR A 20 -3.79 9.20 -5.98
C THR A 20 -2.32 9.00 -6.31
N ILE A 21 -1.41 9.56 -5.49
CA ILE A 21 0.03 9.40 -5.67
C ILE A 21 0.42 7.93 -5.65
N LEU A 22 -0.11 7.14 -4.72
CA LEU A 22 0.20 5.70 -4.65
C LEU A 22 -0.21 4.97 -5.94
N LYS A 23 -1.33 5.34 -6.57
CA LYS A 23 -1.73 4.78 -7.87
C LYS A 23 -0.82 5.22 -9.01
N GLU A 24 -0.40 6.48 -9.03
CA GLU A 24 0.53 7.02 -10.04
C GLU A 24 1.90 6.34 -9.99
N PHE A 25 2.33 5.91 -8.79
CA PHE A 25 3.52 5.07 -8.59
C PHE A 25 3.30 3.59 -8.96
N GLY A 26 2.13 3.23 -9.50
CA GLY A 26 1.81 1.86 -9.92
C GLY A 26 1.40 0.93 -8.77
N LEU A 27 1.21 1.44 -7.54
CA LEU A 27 0.72 0.62 -6.44
C LEU A 27 -0.80 0.46 -6.56
N ARG A 28 -1.26 -0.77 -6.34
CA ARG A 28 -2.67 -1.11 -6.40
C ARG A 28 -3.28 -1.03 -5.01
N ARG A 29 -4.50 -0.49 -4.94
CA ARG A 29 -5.27 -0.45 -3.70
C ARG A 29 -5.65 -1.86 -3.25
N VAL A 30 -5.22 -2.25 -2.05
CA VAL A 30 -5.56 -3.53 -1.41
C VAL A 30 -6.46 -3.33 -0.19
N GLN A 31 -6.45 -2.18 0.47
CA GLN A 31 -7.44 -1.85 1.51
C GLN A 31 -7.84 -0.38 1.40
N TYR A 32 -8.83 0.04 2.20
CA TYR A 32 -9.24 1.45 2.24
C TYR A 32 -8.08 2.38 2.57
N SER A 33 -7.17 1.94 3.44
CA SER A 33 -5.94 2.66 3.76
C SER A 33 -4.67 1.83 3.50
N GLY A 34 -4.70 0.99 2.47
CA GLY A 34 -3.59 0.10 2.13
C GLY A 34 -3.39 -0.08 0.63
N PHE A 35 -2.13 -0.04 0.19
CA PHE A 35 -1.69 -0.17 -1.19
C PHE A 35 -0.50 -1.11 -1.29
N MET A 36 -0.37 -1.82 -2.41
CA MET A 36 0.76 -2.72 -2.64
C MET A 36 1.13 -2.78 -4.12
N GLY A 37 2.42 -2.85 -4.41
CA GLY A 37 2.94 -2.95 -5.77
C GLY A 37 4.45 -3.14 -5.79
N GLU A 38 5.01 -3.37 -6.97
CA GLU A 38 6.45 -3.40 -7.16
C GLU A 38 7.02 -1.97 -7.10
N THR A 39 8.10 -1.78 -6.34
CA THR A 39 8.85 -0.53 -6.31
C THR A 39 10.33 -0.84 -6.20
N ASN A 40 11.19 0.01 -6.76
CA ASN A 40 12.63 -0.05 -6.50
C ASN A 40 13.00 0.82 -5.26
N PRO A 41 14.25 0.76 -4.74
CA PRO A 41 14.66 1.58 -3.60
C PRO A 41 14.54 3.09 -3.84
N ASN A 42 14.92 3.58 -5.02
CA ASN A 42 14.86 5.00 -5.36
C ASN A 42 13.42 5.51 -5.39
N ASP A 43 12.50 4.77 -6.01
CA ASP A 43 11.08 5.14 -6.06
C ASP A 43 10.48 5.25 -4.65
N ARG A 44 10.92 4.40 -3.71
CA ARG A 44 10.48 4.46 -2.31
C ARG A 44 10.95 5.73 -1.61
N GLU A 45 12.19 6.16 -1.82
CA GLU A 45 12.69 7.42 -1.26
C GLU A 45 11.95 8.63 -1.84
N VAL A 46 11.68 8.62 -3.16
CA VAL A 46 10.88 9.67 -3.81
C VAL A 46 9.46 9.67 -3.25
N LEU A 47 8.84 8.50 -3.12
CA LEU A 47 7.50 8.34 -2.57
C LEU A 47 7.44 8.86 -1.13
N GLU A 48 8.38 8.51 -0.27
CA GLU A 48 8.45 9.01 1.11
C GLU A 48 8.44 10.55 1.16
N ARG A 49 9.31 11.20 0.38
CA ARG A 49 9.42 12.68 0.31
C ARG A 49 8.15 13.34 -0.23
N LEU A 50 7.43 12.69 -1.14
CA LEU A 50 6.15 13.19 -1.65
C LEU A 50 5.05 13.06 -0.61
N LEU A 51 4.93 11.88 0.00
CA LEU A 51 3.84 11.56 0.92
C LEU A 51 3.93 12.33 2.24
N ARG A 52 5.13 12.63 2.74
CA ARG A 52 5.34 13.38 3.99
C ARG A 52 4.64 14.75 4.00
N ARG A 53 4.43 15.37 2.85
CA ARG A 53 3.75 16.68 2.70
C ARG A 53 2.25 16.64 3.00
N TYR A 54 1.68 15.43 3.10
CA TYR A 54 0.26 15.21 3.33
C TYR A 54 -0.02 14.69 4.75
N LEU A 55 0.99 14.65 5.61
CA LEU A 55 0.80 14.48 7.04
C LEU A 55 0.46 15.86 7.63
N THR A 56 -0.80 16.03 7.98
CA THR A 56 -1.39 17.31 8.40
C THR A 56 -1.71 17.38 9.90
N SER A 57 -1.72 16.22 10.56
CA SER A 57 -1.93 16.06 12.00
C SER A 57 -0.80 15.27 12.63
N GLU A 58 -0.53 15.52 13.92
CA GLU A 58 0.37 14.71 14.76
C GLU A 58 -0.07 13.24 14.88
N ARG A 59 -1.34 12.94 14.55
CA ARG A 59 -1.86 11.57 14.53
C ARG A 59 -1.74 10.89 13.16
N ASP A 60 -1.40 11.63 12.11
CA ASP A 60 -1.28 11.06 10.77
C ASP A 60 -0.02 10.19 10.70
N SER A 61 -0.14 9.01 10.09
CA SER A 61 0.98 8.09 9.92
C SER A 61 0.93 7.38 8.57
N ILE A 62 2.11 7.10 8.02
CA ILE A 62 2.28 6.31 6.80
C ILE A 62 3.43 5.34 7.05
N TYR A 63 3.20 4.06 6.76
CA TYR A 63 4.21 3.01 6.81
C TYR A 63 4.52 2.57 5.39
N ILE A 64 5.80 2.54 5.02
CA ILE A 64 6.30 2.03 3.74
C ILE A 64 7.14 0.79 4.04
N VAL A 65 6.59 -0.40 3.75
CA VAL A 65 7.17 -1.68 4.14
C VAL A 65 7.62 -2.46 2.90
N PRO A 66 8.92 -2.43 2.55
CA PRO A 66 9.45 -3.31 1.52
C PRO A 66 9.41 -4.76 1.98
N LEU A 67 8.87 -5.64 1.13
CA LEU A 67 8.75 -7.07 1.38
C LEU A 67 9.68 -7.82 0.42
N CYS A 68 10.51 -8.71 0.96
CA CYS A 68 11.22 -9.67 0.12
C CYS A 68 10.24 -10.75 -0.38
N ASN A 69 10.63 -11.49 -1.42
CA ASN A 69 9.77 -12.52 -2.02
C ASN A 69 9.31 -13.57 -1.00
N ARG A 70 10.18 -13.93 -0.04
CA ARG A 70 9.82 -14.86 1.03
C ARG A 70 8.79 -14.29 2.00
N CYS A 71 8.93 -13.02 2.41
CA CYS A 71 7.92 -12.39 3.27
C CYS A 71 6.58 -12.26 2.55
N PHE A 72 6.62 -11.92 1.26
CA PHE A 72 5.42 -11.82 0.44
C PHE A 72 4.73 -13.18 0.25
N SER A 73 5.47 -14.26 0.00
CA SER A 73 4.87 -15.60 -0.15
C SER A 73 4.19 -16.14 1.11
N LEU A 74 4.51 -15.57 2.27
CA LEU A 74 3.88 -15.88 3.55
C LEU A 74 2.69 -14.98 3.89
N LEU A 75 2.39 -13.98 3.05
CA LEU A 75 1.25 -13.08 3.26
C LEU A 75 -0.06 -13.88 3.21
N ARG A 76 -0.87 -13.74 4.25
CA ARG A 76 -2.21 -14.35 4.32
C ARG A 76 -3.27 -13.26 4.29
N VAL A 77 -4.30 -13.45 3.47
CA VAL A 77 -5.45 -12.56 3.38
C VAL A 77 -6.72 -13.33 3.72
N MET A 78 -7.44 -12.84 4.72
CA MET A 78 -8.74 -13.36 5.12
C MET A 78 -9.82 -12.45 4.54
N ALA A 79 -10.72 -13.01 3.72
CA ALA A 79 -11.87 -12.31 3.18
C ALA A 79 -13.07 -13.26 3.10
N LYS A 80 -14.28 -12.70 3.09
CA LYS A 80 -15.53 -13.48 3.09
C LYS A 80 -15.77 -14.19 1.77
N SER A 81 -15.27 -13.64 0.66
CA SER A 81 -15.46 -14.19 -0.67
C SER A 81 -14.14 -14.45 -1.41
N LYS A 82 -14.13 -15.49 -2.26
CA LYS A 82 -13.00 -15.79 -3.15
C LYS A 82 -12.68 -14.62 -4.08
N ARG A 83 -13.70 -13.96 -4.62
CA ARG A 83 -13.59 -12.77 -5.47
C ARG A 83 -12.89 -11.60 -4.78
N GLU A 84 -13.17 -11.38 -3.48
CA GLU A 84 -12.42 -10.38 -2.71
C GLU A 84 -10.97 -10.79 -2.55
N LYS A 85 -10.66 -12.05 -2.23
CA LYS A 85 -9.26 -12.50 -2.11
C LYS A 85 -8.47 -12.28 -3.41
N GLU A 86 -9.02 -12.65 -4.56
CA GLU A 86 -8.40 -12.43 -5.89
C GLU A 86 -8.21 -10.95 -6.18
N ARG A 87 -9.23 -10.12 -5.91
CA ARG A 87 -9.13 -8.66 -6.03
C ARG A 87 -8.02 -8.10 -5.12
N LEU A 88 -7.75 -8.66 -3.95
CA LEU A 88 -6.79 -8.12 -2.99
C LEU A 88 -5.34 -8.48 -3.31
N LEU A 89 -5.11 -9.58 -4.02
CA LEU A 89 -3.77 -10.16 -4.16
C LEU A 89 -3.26 -10.28 -5.60
N GLY A 90 -4.15 -10.19 -6.60
CA GLY A 90 -3.77 -10.46 -7.99
C GLY A 90 -3.56 -11.96 -8.22
N GLU A 91 -2.94 -12.34 -9.34
CA GLU A 91 -2.74 -13.76 -9.72
C GLU A 91 -1.60 -14.45 -8.96
N ASP A 92 -0.78 -13.71 -8.19
CA ASP A 92 0.52 -14.18 -7.67
C ASP A 92 0.52 -14.76 -6.25
N VAL A 93 -0.62 -15.01 -5.60
CA VAL A 93 -0.64 -15.40 -4.18
C VAL A 93 -1.49 -16.64 -3.93
N VAL A 94 -0.94 -17.56 -3.11
CA VAL A 94 -1.63 -18.77 -2.64
C VAL A 94 -2.83 -18.37 -1.78
N VAL A 95 -4.03 -18.56 -2.32
CA VAL A 95 -5.28 -18.39 -1.61
C VAL A 95 -5.56 -19.65 -0.79
N LEU A 96 -5.44 -19.54 0.55
CA LEU A 96 -5.93 -20.55 1.50
C LEU A 96 -7.36 -20.26 1.91
#